data_AF-A0A9W9Z9U0-F1
#
_entry.id   AF-A0A9W9Z9U0-F1
#
_cell.length_a   1.000
_cell.length_b   1.000
_cell.length_c   1.000
_cell.angle_alpha   90.00
_cell.angle_beta   90.00
_cell.angle_gamma   90.00
#
_symmetry.space_group_name_H-M   'P 1'
#
loop_
_entity.id
_entity.type
_entity.pdbx_description
1 polymer ?
#
loop_
_entity_poly.entity_id
_entity_poly.type
_entity_poly.pdbx_seq_one_letter_code
_entity_poly.pdbx_strand_id
1 'polypeptide(L)'
;MHPTGQVKYSGGACGDTNIGYFIGFSAVFFFVCAVSLAQLVLCVRSEFQQLKRPSLAKACRLTVQKTLYICMIIACGSRGTYYSIQRYLPDSLGVNLFNAYYPVIISGFSIIICFWAETFHVVGLRLDRPRFLSKSTVAFILFNTFMYVVFAAQFISTEVTEAHTKAYLSNIFTGFFVVLMFLVLTLFLIYGVEIFYKVRGAFITRESSNVDVTQATMSRFGLFSQASLQLLTSLFLLGDIMGEKWKDSPSQLWILNPKRLLVRETDEETRHLVGGSHQYNCYNAIESTGDLDAPRRDCWVCYDNERTDAGPMILPCQCKGDVAAVHHDCLKRWLIESSVDSGSDSHKCKVCGQEYKLATGRTWLPSGLTVRHWVQTTLILSMMIGAPIGVYLVCLTSISPAVKILVIGLAVVLEYVCLRLLGFNMLLVYRRARLTTMSIVGVPVATSKPLGESHPTSEPVDITTA
;
A
#
# COMPACT_ATOMS: atom_id res chain seq x y z
N MET A 1 -4.61 39.29 7.10
CA MET A 1 -3.31 39.50 6.44
C MET A 1 -2.49 38.24 6.60
N HIS A 2 -2.15 37.56 5.50
CA HIS A 2 -1.38 36.31 5.52
C HIS A 2 0.09 36.59 5.88
N PRO A 3 0.72 35.82 6.79
CA PRO A 3 2.18 35.87 6.99
C PRO A 3 2.96 35.38 5.75
N THR A 4 2.32 34.62 4.85
CA THR A 4 2.91 34.20 3.56
C THR A 4 2.92 35.33 2.52
N GLY A 5 2.11 36.38 2.69
CA GLY A 5 2.06 37.54 1.81
C GLY A 5 3.31 38.41 1.90
N GLN A 6 3.88 38.58 3.10
CA GLN A 6 5.07 39.42 3.31
C GLN A 6 6.36 38.84 2.74
N VAL A 7 6.39 37.54 2.41
CA VAL A 7 7.59 36.90 1.81
C VAL A 7 7.56 37.00 0.29
N LYS A 8 6.37 36.87 -0.31
CA LYS A 8 6.17 36.93 -1.76
C LYS A 8 6.12 38.38 -2.28
N TYR A 9 5.76 39.32 -1.42
CA TYR A 9 5.63 40.74 -1.74
C TYR A 9 6.52 41.61 -0.83
N SER A 10 7.11 42.67 -1.37
CA SER A 10 8.00 43.62 -0.70
C SER A 10 7.35 45.00 -0.52
N GLY A 11 7.90 45.79 0.40
CA GLY A 11 7.47 47.16 0.68
C GLY A 11 6.44 47.27 1.82
N GLY A 12 6.35 48.44 2.45
CA GLY A 12 5.46 48.70 3.60
C GLY A 12 3.97 48.50 3.31
N ALA A 13 3.58 48.48 2.03
CA ALA A 13 2.22 48.20 1.56
C ALA A 13 2.06 46.84 0.82
N CYS A 14 3.09 45.98 0.78
CA CYS A 14 3.08 44.70 0.05
C CYS A 14 2.66 44.82 -1.45
N GLY A 15 2.99 45.94 -2.10
CA GLY A 15 2.61 46.21 -3.49
C GLY A 15 3.58 45.63 -4.52
N ASP A 16 4.86 45.48 -4.16
CA ASP A 16 5.90 45.02 -5.07
C ASP A 16 6.15 43.53 -4.92
N THR A 17 6.54 42.83 -5.98
CA THR A 17 6.86 41.40 -5.91
C THR A 17 8.32 41.18 -5.52
N ASN A 18 8.57 40.35 -4.51
CA ASN A 18 9.91 40.06 -4.01
C ASN A 18 10.71 39.26 -5.06
N ILE A 19 11.51 39.95 -5.88
CA ILE A 19 12.30 39.34 -6.97
C ILE A 19 13.28 38.30 -6.43
N GLY A 20 13.91 38.56 -5.28
CA GLY A 20 14.90 37.66 -4.67
C GLY A 20 14.30 36.30 -4.30
N TYR A 21 13.07 36.27 -3.80
CA TYR A 21 12.32 35.04 -3.54
C TYR A 21 12.16 34.18 -4.80
N PHE A 22 11.64 34.78 -5.89
CA PHE A 22 11.38 34.05 -7.13
C PHE A 22 12.66 33.53 -7.79
N ILE A 23 13.70 34.36 -7.85
CA ILE A 23 15.00 33.96 -8.41
C ILE A 23 15.62 32.83 -7.58
N GLY A 24 15.61 32.95 -6.25
CA GLY A 24 16.19 31.95 -5.35
C GLY A 24 15.54 30.57 -5.52
N PHE A 25 14.20 30.50 -5.44
CA PHE A 25 13.49 29.23 -5.61
C PHE A 25 13.63 28.66 -7.02
N SER A 26 13.51 29.50 -8.06
CA SER A 26 13.69 29.07 -9.45
C SER A 26 15.09 28.48 -9.68
N ALA A 27 16.14 29.14 -9.19
CA ALA A 27 17.52 28.68 -9.31
C ALA A 27 17.74 27.31 -8.66
N VAL A 28 17.19 27.08 -7.45
CA VAL A 28 17.28 25.79 -6.76
C VAL A 28 16.61 24.68 -7.56
N PHE A 29 15.38 24.91 -8.04
CA PHE A 29 14.65 23.91 -8.82
C PHE A 29 15.34 23.60 -10.16
N PHE A 30 15.84 24.61 -10.87
CA PHE A 30 16.59 24.37 -12.10
C PHE A 30 17.93 23.69 -11.86
N PHE A 31 18.61 23.98 -10.75
CA PHE A 31 19.82 23.28 -10.37
C PHE A 31 19.55 21.78 -10.16
N VAL A 32 18.51 21.43 -9.38
CA VAL A 32 18.11 20.03 -9.19
C VAL A 32 17.69 19.36 -10.50
N CYS A 33 17.00 20.09 -11.37
CA CYS A 33 16.63 19.62 -12.71
C CYS A 33 17.88 19.32 -13.57
N ALA A 34 18.87 20.22 -13.59
CA ALA A 34 20.12 20.06 -14.32
C ALA A 34 20.95 18.89 -13.79
N VAL A 35 21.05 18.73 -12.47
CA VAL A 35 21.72 17.58 -11.84
C VAL A 35 21.03 16.27 -12.21
N SER A 36 19.69 16.24 -12.18
CA SER A 36 18.91 15.05 -12.56
C SER A 36 19.06 14.70 -14.04
N LEU A 37 19.15 15.71 -14.91
CA LEU A 37 19.43 15.54 -16.34
C LEU A 37 20.83 14.98 -16.56
N ALA A 38 21.84 15.52 -15.87
CA ALA A 38 23.21 15.01 -15.94
C ALA A 38 23.27 13.54 -15.46
N GLN A 39 22.60 13.20 -14.36
CA GLN A 39 22.51 11.84 -13.85
C GLN A 39 21.83 10.88 -14.85
N LEU A 40 20.76 11.32 -15.51
CA LEU A 40 20.09 10.54 -16.56
C LEU A 40 21.04 10.28 -17.74
N VAL A 41 21.74 11.30 -18.22
CA VAL A 41 22.71 11.18 -19.32
C VAL A 41 23.86 10.24 -18.95
N LEU A 42 24.42 10.37 -17.74
CA LEU A 42 25.48 9.50 -17.24
C LEU A 42 25.00 8.05 -17.10
N CYS A 43 23.77 7.84 -16.63
CA CYS A 43 23.15 6.52 -16.52
C CYS A 43 22.99 5.85 -17.90
N VAL A 44 22.45 6.58 -18.89
CA VAL A 44 22.30 6.09 -20.27
C VAL A 44 23.67 5.80 -20.90
N ARG A 45 24.66 6.69 -20.70
CA ARG A 45 26.02 6.50 -21.22
C ARG A 45 26.70 5.26 -20.62
N SER A 46 26.59 5.08 -19.31
CA SER A 46 27.14 3.91 -18.60
C SER A 46 26.53 2.61 -19.12
N GLU A 47 25.21 2.56 -19.29
CA GLU A 47 24.54 1.38 -19.86
C GLU A 47 24.92 1.15 -21.33
N PHE A 48 25.07 2.21 -22.12
CA PHE A 48 25.51 2.10 -23.51
C PHE A 48 26.90 1.47 -23.62
N GLN A 49 27.83 1.83 -22.72
CA GLN A 49 29.19 1.27 -22.68
C GLN A 49 29.23 -0.19 -22.23
N GLN A 50 28.28 -0.63 -21.39
CA GLN A 50 28.21 -2.01 -20.91
C GLN A 50 27.54 -2.98 -21.90
N LEU A 51 26.89 -2.48 -22.96
CA LEU A 51 26.23 -3.32 -23.96
C LEU A 51 27.25 -3.98 -24.90
N LYS A 52 27.24 -5.32 -24.95
CA LYS A 52 28.04 -6.11 -25.91
C LYS A 52 27.83 -5.72 -27.38
N ARG A 53 26.66 -5.16 -27.72
CA ARG A 53 26.35 -4.56 -29.02
C ARG A 53 25.75 -3.18 -28.78
N PRO A 54 26.48 -2.09 -29.06
CA PRO A 54 26.02 -0.74 -28.75
C PRO A 54 24.76 -0.42 -29.56
N SER A 55 23.69 -0.05 -28.87
CA SER A 55 22.44 0.39 -29.47
C SER A 55 21.79 1.41 -28.55
N LEU A 56 21.56 2.61 -29.07
CA LEU A 56 21.01 3.73 -28.30
C LEU A 56 19.59 3.41 -27.80
N ALA A 57 18.77 2.76 -28.63
CA ALA A 57 17.44 2.29 -28.24
C ALA A 57 17.48 1.31 -27.05
N LYS A 58 18.51 0.45 -26.97
CA LYS A 58 18.67 -0.47 -25.83
C LYS A 58 19.19 0.23 -24.58
N ALA A 59 20.07 1.21 -24.72
CA ALA A 59 20.58 2.00 -23.60
C ALA A 59 19.53 2.96 -23.00
N CYS A 60 18.62 3.48 -23.84
CA CYS A 60 17.49 4.30 -23.43
C CYS A 60 16.31 3.48 -22.87
N ARG A 61 16.47 2.17 -22.65
CA ARG A 61 15.42 1.34 -22.04
C ARG A 61 15.06 1.92 -20.67
N LEU A 62 13.76 2.13 -20.46
CA LEU A 62 13.20 2.60 -19.20
C LEU A 62 13.51 1.60 -18.08
N THR A 63 14.20 2.08 -17.05
CA THR A 63 14.48 1.37 -15.79
C THR A 63 13.93 2.22 -14.66
N VAL A 64 13.69 1.64 -13.48
CA VAL A 64 13.17 2.39 -12.32
C VAL A 64 13.99 3.66 -12.07
N GLN A 65 15.32 3.55 -12.05
CA GLN A 65 16.21 4.69 -11.85
C GLN A 65 16.06 5.78 -12.92
N LYS A 66 16.05 5.42 -14.21
CA LYS A 66 15.87 6.41 -15.29
C LYS A 66 14.50 7.08 -15.22
N THR A 67 13.45 6.33 -14.92
CA THR A 67 12.11 6.89 -14.77
C THR A 67 12.04 7.87 -13.59
N LEU A 68 12.74 7.59 -12.48
CA LEU A 68 12.81 8.53 -11.35
C LEU A 68 13.52 9.84 -11.73
N TYR A 69 14.62 9.78 -12.48
CA TYR A 69 15.27 11.00 -12.99
C TYR A 69 14.34 11.78 -13.93
N ILE A 70 13.62 11.09 -14.81
CA ILE A 70 12.63 11.73 -15.70
C ILE A 70 11.53 12.43 -14.88
N CYS A 71 10.97 11.76 -13.86
CA CYS A 71 9.99 12.38 -12.96
C CYS A 71 10.56 13.63 -12.26
N MET A 72 11.80 13.56 -11.76
CA MET A 72 12.45 14.70 -11.11
C MET A 72 12.70 15.87 -12.08
N ILE A 73 13.12 15.59 -13.32
CA ILE A 73 13.29 16.62 -14.35
C ILE A 73 11.96 17.33 -14.64
N ILE A 74 10.87 16.57 -14.79
CA ILE A 74 9.54 17.14 -15.08
C ILE A 74 9.00 17.92 -13.86
N ALA A 75 9.14 17.38 -12.65
CA ALA A 75 8.66 18.02 -11.43
C ALA A 75 9.44 19.31 -11.12
N CYS A 76 10.77 19.23 -11.08
CA CYS A 76 11.61 20.40 -10.81
C CYS A 76 11.57 21.40 -11.97
N GLY A 77 11.49 20.93 -13.22
CA GLY A 77 11.34 21.78 -14.40
C GLY A 77 10.03 22.56 -14.38
N SER A 78 8.90 21.92 -14.09
CA SER A 78 7.60 22.61 -13.99
C SER A 78 7.59 23.64 -12.85
N ARG A 79 8.14 23.29 -11.68
CA ARG A 79 8.22 24.19 -10.52
C ARG A 79 9.20 25.34 -10.71
N GLY A 80 10.36 25.08 -11.32
CA GLY A 80 11.35 26.09 -11.68
C GLY A 80 10.78 27.09 -12.69
N THR A 81 10.10 26.59 -13.71
CA THR A 81 9.40 27.40 -14.73
C THR A 81 8.33 28.28 -14.08
N TYR A 82 7.49 27.70 -13.20
CA TYR A 82 6.51 28.48 -12.44
C TYR A 82 7.13 29.70 -11.77
N TYR A 83 8.20 29.51 -10.98
CA TYR A 83 8.84 30.64 -10.27
C TYR A 83 9.52 31.65 -11.21
N SER A 84 9.95 31.25 -12.41
CA SER A 84 10.56 32.17 -13.39
C SER A 84 9.55 33.06 -14.11
N ILE A 85 8.44 32.46 -14.57
CA ILE A 85 7.51 33.12 -15.49
C ILE A 85 6.16 33.46 -14.85
N GLN A 86 5.96 33.23 -13.54
CA GLN A 86 4.71 33.53 -12.84
C GLN A 86 4.16 34.93 -13.11
N ARG A 87 5.02 35.94 -13.30
CA ARG A 87 4.61 37.33 -13.55
C ARG A 87 3.96 37.55 -14.92
N TYR A 88 4.25 36.67 -15.88
CA TYR A 88 3.76 36.78 -17.26
C TYR A 88 2.65 35.77 -17.58
N LEU A 89 2.32 34.89 -16.63
CA LEU A 89 1.34 33.83 -16.79
C LEU A 89 -0.07 34.31 -16.42
N PRO A 90 -1.11 33.94 -17.18
CA PRO A 90 -2.50 34.07 -16.75
C PRO A 90 -2.75 33.32 -15.43
N ASP A 91 -3.66 33.81 -14.60
CA ASP A 91 -3.94 33.21 -13.29
C ASP A 91 -4.36 31.73 -13.35
N SER A 92 -5.09 31.30 -14.41
CA SER A 92 -5.46 29.89 -14.62
C SER A 92 -4.23 29.00 -14.87
N LEU A 93 -3.42 29.39 -15.84
CA LEU A 93 -2.22 28.66 -16.22
C LEU A 93 -1.18 28.65 -15.09
N GLY A 94 -1.09 29.73 -14.31
CA GLY A 94 -0.23 29.80 -13.12
C GLY A 94 -0.60 28.76 -12.07
N VAL A 95 -1.90 28.62 -11.73
CA VAL A 95 -2.39 27.61 -10.78
C VAL A 95 -2.17 26.19 -11.30
N ASN A 96 -2.46 25.95 -12.57
CA ASN A 96 -2.28 24.65 -13.20
C ASN A 96 -0.81 24.24 -13.25
N LEU A 97 0.09 25.16 -13.61
CA LEU A 97 1.54 24.91 -13.63
C LEU A 97 2.11 24.67 -12.22
N PHE A 98 1.60 25.37 -11.22
CA PHE A 98 1.96 25.12 -9.81
C PHE A 98 1.57 23.71 -9.38
N ASN A 99 0.35 23.28 -9.74
CA ASN A 99 -0.21 21.99 -9.33
C ASN A 99 0.34 20.80 -10.13
N ALA A 100 0.87 21.02 -11.34
CA ALA A 100 1.50 19.98 -12.17
C ALA A 100 2.66 19.26 -11.46
N TYR A 101 3.27 19.90 -10.44
CA TYR A 101 4.33 19.32 -9.61
C TYR A 101 3.87 18.07 -8.84
N TYR A 102 2.68 18.11 -8.23
CA TYR A 102 2.19 17.06 -7.33
C TYR A 102 2.00 15.70 -7.99
N PRO A 103 1.28 15.57 -9.13
CA PRO A 103 1.10 14.27 -9.78
C PRO A 103 2.44 13.66 -10.19
N VAL A 104 3.40 14.45 -10.66
CA VAL A 104 4.71 13.94 -11.09
C VAL A 104 5.54 13.41 -9.91
N ILE A 105 5.50 14.09 -8.76
CA ILE A 105 6.16 13.62 -7.53
C ILE A 105 5.47 12.36 -6.98
N ILE A 106 4.13 12.34 -6.96
CA ILE A 106 3.35 11.16 -6.57
C ILE A 106 3.69 9.98 -7.49
N SER A 107 3.82 10.19 -8.81
CA SER A 107 4.29 9.18 -9.76
C SER A 107 5.65 8.62 -9.34
N GLY A 108 6.62 9.49 -9.05
CA GLY A 108 7.95 9.09 -8.59
C GLY A 108 7.91 8.18 -7.36
N PHE A 109 7.15 8.57 -6.32
CA PHE A 109 7.01 7.74 -5.13
C PHE A 109 6.25 6.44 -5.38
N SER A 110 5.23 6.46 -6.24
CA SER A 110 4.50 5.24 -6.59
C SER A 110 5.40 4.20 -7.28
N ILE A 111 6.36 4.64 -8.11
CA ILE A 111 7.37 3.73 -8.70
C ILE A 111 8.24 3.11 -7.61
N ILE A 112 8.73 3.91 -6.65
CA ILE A 112 9.57 3.44 -5.55
C ILE A 112 8.83 2.39 -4.72
N ILE A 113 7.58 2.68 -4.35
CA ILE A 113 6.72 1.78 -3.58
C ILE A 113 6.47 0.48 -4.35
N CYS A 114 6.10 0.57 -5.63
CA CYS A 114 5.87 -0.61 -6.47
C CYS A 114 7.13 -1.46 -6.66
N PHE A 115 8.30 -0.82 -6.74
CA PHE A 115 9.59 -1.50 -6.83
C PHE A 115 9.94 -2.23 -5.52
N TRP A 116 9.76 -1.59 -4.37
CA TRP A 116 9.96 -2.21 -3.07
C TRP A 116 8.99 -3.36 -2.81
N ALA A 117 7.71 -3.16 -3.13
CA ALA A 117 6.70 -4.20 -3.02
C ALA A 117 7.06 -5.44 -3.87
N GLU A 118 7.54 -5.26 -5.10
CA GLU A 118 8.02 -6.39 -5.91
C GLU A 118 9.22 -7.08 -5.26
N THR A 119 10.18 -6.30 -4.78
CA THR A 119 11.42 -6.82 -4.19
C THR A 119 11.14 -7.70 -2.97
N PHE A 120 10.12 -7.38 -2.17
CA PHE A 120 9.78 -8.16 -0.98
C PHE A 120 8.82 -9.31 -1.22
N HIS A 121 7.85 -9.16 -2.13
CA HIS A 121 6.78 -10.12 -2.27
C HIS A 121 6.95 -11.07 -3.46
N VAL A 122 7.85 -10.78 -4.41
CA VAL A 122 8.07 -11.63 -5.58
C VAL A 122 9.37 -12.44 -5.40
N VAL A 123 9.20 -13.73 -5.12
CA VAL A 123 10.31 -14.68 -5.00
C VAL A 123 10.96 -14.93 -6.37
N GLY A 124 12.29 -14.98 -6.42
CA GLY A 124 13.06 -15.33 -7.63
C GLY A 124 13.43 -14.15 -8.54
N LEU A 125 13.30 -12.91 -8.07
CA LEU A 125 13.79 -11.75 -8.81
C LEU A 125 15.32 -11.69 -8.80
N ARG A 126 15.94 -11.67 -9.98
CA ARG A 126 17.37 -11.31 -10.14
C ARG A 126 17.51 -9.79 -10.09
N LEU A 127 18.13 -9.28 -9.03
CA LEU A 127 18.39 -7.84 -8.80
C LEU A 127 19.69 -7.35 -9.46
N ASP A 128 20.47 -8.25 -10.06
CA ASP A 128 21.79 -7.96 -10.62
C ASP A 128 21.79 -7.06 -11.87
N ARG A 129 20.61 -6.79 -12.44
CA ARG A 129 20.46 -5.93 -13.62
C ARG A 129 19.38 -4.88 -13.44
N PRO A 130 19.61 -3.65 -13.94
CA PRO A 130 18.62 -2.59 -13.90
C PRO A 130 17.39 -3.02 -14.72
N ARG A 131 16.22 -2.86 -14.13
CA ARG A 131 14.94 -3.31 -14.69
C ARG A 131 13.85 -2.29 -14.40
N PHE A 132 12.75 -2.42 -15.14
CA PHE A 132 11.50 -1.79 -14.79
C PHE A 132 10.66 -2.73 -13.92
N LEU A 133 9.48 -2.25 -13.50
CA LEU A 133 8.46 -3.04 -12.83
C LEU A 133 8.04 -4.23 -13.71
N SER A 134 7.56 -5.30 -13.08
CA SER A 134 7.10 -6.52 -13.75
C SER A 134 5.64 -6.82 -13.42
N LYS A 135 5.38 -7.39 -12.24
CA LYS A 135 4.05 -7.77 -11.77
C LYS A 135 3.24 -6.58 -11.26
N SER A 136 3.88 -5.58 -10.66
CA SER A 136 3.26 -4.37 -10.14
C SER A 136 3.03 -3.29 -11.20
N THR A 137 3.46 -3.52 -12.45
CA THR A 137 3.31 -2.57 -13.57
C THR A 137 1.86 -2.18 -13.82
N VAL A 138 0.92 -3.14 -13.74
CA VAL A 138 -0.51 -2.86 -13.97
C VAL A 138 -1.06 -1.95 -12.87
N ALA A 139 -0.76 -2.24 -11.60
CA ALA A 139 -1.18 -1.41 -10.48
C ALA A 139 -0.57 0.00 -10.56
N PHE A 140 0.72 0.09 -10.92
CA PHE A 140 1.40 1.36 -11.15
C PHE A 140 0.71 2.19 -12.24
N ILE A 141 0.42 1.59 -13.40
CA ILE A 141 -0.25 2.28 -14.52
C ILE A 141 -1.64 2.73 -14.09
N LEU A 142 -2.46 1.85 -13.48
CA LEU A 142 -3.82 2.20 -13.06
C LEU A 142 -3.84 3.36 -12.07
N PHE A 143 -2.97 3.33 -11.06
CA PHE A 143 -2.87 4.40 -10.06
C PHE A 143 -2.46 5.74 -10.70
N ASN A 144 -1.47 5.72 -11.60
CA ASN A 144 -1.01 6.93 -12.26
C ASN A 144 -2.04 7.46 -13.25
N THR A 145 -2.72 6.59 -14.00
CA THR A 145 -3.82 6.99 -14.89
C THR A 145 -4.91 7.69 -14.10
N PHE A 146 -5.37 7.13 -12.97
CA PHE A 146 -6.34 7.78 -12.10
C PHE A 146 -5.87 9.18 -11.65
N MET A 147 -4.63 9.26 -11.18
CA MET A 147 -4.05 10.52 -10.68
C MET A 147 -3.92 11.59 -11.79
N TYR A 148 -3.48 11.22 -13.00
CA TYR A 148 -3.42 12.16 -14.12
C TYR A 148 -4.80 12.52 -14.67
N VAL A 149 -5.80 11.65 -14.55
CA VAL A 149 -7.21 11.99 -14.84
C VAL A 149 -7.72 13.03 -13.86
N VAL A 150 -7.42 12.91 -12.56
CA VAL A 150 -7.76 13.93 -11.55
C VAL A 150 -7.09 15.27 -11.89
N PHE A 151 -5.81 15.25 -12.30
CA PHE A 151 -5.11 16.46 -12.73
C PHE A 151 -5.70 17.08 -14.00
N ALA A 152 -6.05 16.27 -15.01
CA ALA A 152 -6.69 16.75 -16.23
C ALA A 152 -8.08 17.35 -15.94
N ALA A 153 -8.85 16.72 -15.05
CA ALA A 153 -10.14 17.25 -14.59
C ALA A 153 -9.97 18.60 -13.89
N GLN A 154 -8.93 18.75 -13.05
CA GLN A 154 -8.58 20.04 -12.46
C GLN A 154 -8.26 21.07 -13.54
N PHE A 155 -7.38 20.75 -14.48
CA PHE A 155 -6.96 21.64 -15.56
C PHE A 155 -8.17 22.14 -16.37
N ILE A 156 -9.06 21.23 -16.77
CA ILE A 156 -10.26 21.58 -17.53
C ILE A 156 -11.22 22.43 -16.67
N SER A 157 -11.41 22.05 -15.41
CA SER A 157 -12.31 22.76 -14.50
C SER A 157 -11.83 24.20 -14.22
N THR A 158 -10.52 24.44 -14.16
CA THR A 158 -9.95 25.77 -13.88
C THR A 158 -9.94 26.71 -15.09
N GLU A 159 -9.99 26.19 -16.31
CA GLU A 159 -10.11 26.97 -17.56
C GLU A 159 -11.57 27.27 -17.96
N VAL A 160 -12.52 26.37 -17.66
CA VAL A 160 -13.91 26.49 -18.12
C VAL A 160 -14.80 27.27 -17.14
N THR A 161 -14.41 27.37 -15.87
CA THR A 161 -15.31 27.85 -14.79
C THR A 161 -15.09 29.33 -14.43
N GLU A 162 -16.17 30.03 -14.07
CA GLU A 162 -16.16 31.41 -13.54
C GLU A 162 -15.32 31.57 -12.24
N ALA A 163 -14.82 32.78 -12.00
CA ALA A 163 -13.81 33.09 -10.99
C ALA A 163 -14.16 32.67 -9.55
N HIS A 164 -15.42 32.81 -9.12
CA HIS A 164 -15.84 32.45 -7.77
C HIS A 164 -15.84 30.93 -7.52
N THR A 165 -16.32 30.16 -8.50
CA THR A 165 -16.39 28.69 -8.42
C THR A 165 -15.01 28.06 -8.66
N LYS A 166 -14.11 28.75 -9.37
CA LYS A 166 -12.72 28.33 -9.63
C LYS A 166 -11.91 28.13 -8.36
N ALA A 167 -11.98 29.07 -7.40
CA ALA A 167 -11.24 28.96 -6.14
C ALA A 167 -11.71 27.74 -5.32
N TYR A 168 -13.02 27.55 -5.23
CA TYR A 168 -13.62 26.42 -4.52
C TYR A 168 -13.25 25.06 -5.15
N LEU A 169 -13.37 24.93 -6.48
CA LEU A 169 -12.97 23.71 -7.21
C LEU A 169 -11.48 23.43 -7.07
N SER A 170 -10.63 24.46 -7.17
CA SER A 170 -9.18 24.31 -6.98
C SER A 170 -8.85 23.76 -5.58
N ASN A 171 -9.54 24.22 -4.54
CA ASN A 171 -9.35 23.71 -3.17
C ASN A 171 -9.78 22.24 -3.04
N ILE A 172 -10.88 21.83 -3.68
CA ILE A 172 -11.31 20.42 -3.72
C ILE A 172 -10.25 19.54 -4.40
N PHE A 173 -9.79 19.92 -5.59
CA PHE A 173 -8.76 19.17 -6.32
C PHE A 173 -7.44 19.10 -5.56
N THR A 174 -7.04 20.19 -4.92
CA THR A 174 -5.86 20.24 -4.06
C THR A 174 -6.03 19.28 -2.87
N GLY A 175 -7.23 19.21 -2.28
CA GLY A 175 -7.58 18.23 -1.26
C GLY A 175 -7.39 16.78 -1.70
N PHE A 176 -7.78 16.43 -2.93
CA PHE A 176 -7.50 15.08 -3.47
C PHE A 176 -6.00 14.78 -3.53
N PHE A 177 -5.17 15.73 -3.97
CA PHE A 177 -3.72 15.55 -3.99
C PHE A 177 -3.12 15.42 -2.58
N VAL A 178 -3.67 16.12 -1.59
CA VAL A 178 -3.24 15.96 -0.18
C VAL A 178 -3.53 14.56 0.33
N VAL A 179 -4.75 14.06 0.12
CA VAL A 179 -5.12 12.69 0.52
C VAL A 179 -4.25 11.66 -0.18
N LEU A 180 -3.99 11.83 -1.48
CA LEU A 180 -3.10 10.95 -2.24
C LEU A 180 -1.66 11.01 -1.74
N MET A 181 -1.15 12.20 -1.41
CA MET A 181 0.20 12.35 -0.85
C MET A 181 0.33 11.71 0.54
N PHE A 182 -0.70 11.79 1.38
CA PHE A 182 -0.75 11.06 2.65
C PHE A 182 -0.80 9.54 2.44
N LEU A 183 -1.64 9.05 1.53
CA LEU A 183 -1.71 7.63 1.19
C LEU A 183 -0.35 7.08 0.74
N VAL A 184 0.32 7.81 -0.16
CA VAL A 184 1.65 7.45 -0.65
C VAL A 184 2.69 7.50 0.45
N LEU A 185 2.64 8.50 1.35
CA LEU A 185 3.51 8.57 2.52
C LEU A 185 3.31 7.35 3.44
N THR A 186 2.07 6.96 3.73
CA THR A 186 1.78 5.79 4.56
C THR A 186 2.34 4.51 3.94
N LEU A 187 2.11 4.29 2.64
CA LEU A 187 2.65 3.13 1.93
C LEU A 187 4.18 3.14 1.89
N PHE A 188 4.77 4.32 1.67
CA PHE A 188 6.22 4.49 1.71
C PHE A 188 6.79 4.15 3.09
N LEU A 189 6.14 4.58 4.19
CA LEU A 189 6.58 4.25 5.54
C LEU A 189 6.47 2.75 5.84
N ILE A 190 5.39 2.08 5.41
CA ILE A 190 5.24 0.63 5.59
C ILE A 190 6.42 -0.11 4.96
N TYR A 191 6.71 0.15 3.69
CA TYR A 191 7.82 -0.51 2.99
C TYR A 191 9.20 0.00 3.42
N GLY A 192 9.32 1.28 3.75
CA GLY A 192 10.56 1.92 4.18
C GLY A 192 11.03 1.36 5.53
N VAL A 193 10.11 1.19 6.49
CA VAL A 193 10.41 0.57 7.79
C VAL A 193 10.85 -0.88 7.59
N GLU A 194 10.16 -1.65 6.74
CA GLU A 194 10.59 -3.01 6.42
C GLU A 194 12.02 -3.06 5.85
N ILE A 195 12.37 -2.16 4.92
CA ILE A 195 13.73 -2.04 4.39
C ILE A 195 14.71 -1.73 5.51
N PHE A 196 14.40 -0.75 6.36
CA PHE A 196 15.28 -0.31 7.43
C PHE A 196 15.67 -1.47 8.36
N TYR A 197 14.71 -2.32 8.74
CA TYR A 197 14.94 -3.46 9.62
C TYR A 197 15.50 -4.69 8.90
N LYS A 198 15.00 -5.07 7.72
CA LYS A 198 15.51 -6.25 6.97
C LYS A 198 16.95 -6.07 6.52
N VAL A 199 17.34 -4.85 6.13
CA VAL A 199 18.73 -4.52 5.81
C VAL A 199 19.62 -4.73 7.05
N ARG A 200 19.15 -4.38 8.26
CA ARG A 200 19.88 -4.69 9.51
C ARG A 200 19.97 -6.19 9.78
N GLY A 201 18.91 -6.96 9.57
CA GLY A 201 18.88 -8.41 9.76
C GLY A 201 19.81 -9.17 8.79
N ALA A 202 19.87 -8.76 7.53
CA ALA A 202 20.75 -9.34 6.51
C ALA A 202 22.25 -9.09 6.77
N PHE A 203 22.60 -8.00 7.45
CA PHE A 203 23.98 -7.68 7.81
C PHE A 203 24.45 -8.29 9.14
N ILE A 204 23.53 -8.68 10.03
CA ILE A 204 23.87 -9.37 11.28
C ILE A 204 24.12 -10.88 11.05
N THR A 205 23.49 -11.46 10.02
CA THR A 205 23.49 -12.91 9.77
C THR A 205 24.52 -13.40 8.75
N ARG A 206 25.21 -12.51 8.03
CA ARG A 206 26.28 -12.88 7.10
C ARG A 206 27.61 -12.30 7.56
N GLU A 207 28.59 -13.18 7.78
CA GLU A 207 29.99 -12.80 7.90
C GLU A 207 30.37 -11.83 6.78
N SER A 208 30.82 -10.64 7.17
CA SER A 208 31.49 -9.59 6.41
C SER A 208 31.58 -9.79 4.89
N SER A 209 30.46 -9.64 4.17
CA SER A 209 30.53 -9.25 2.77
C SER A 209 30.75 -7.74 2.71
N ASN A 210 31.67 -7.28 1.86
CA ASN A 210 32.05 -5.87 1.58
C ASN A 210 30.84 -4.93 1.33
N VAL A 211 30.08 -4.61 2.36
CA VAL A 211 29.00 -3.65 2.31
C VAL A 211 29.55 -2.36 2.86
N ASP A 212 29.62 -1.34 2.01
CA ASP A 212 30.06 -0.01 2.41
C ASP A 212 29.07 0.55 3.45
N VAL A 213 29.52 0.60 4.70
CA VAL A 213 28.76 1.13 5.85
C VAL A 213 28.30 2.56 5.59
N THR A 214 29.10 3.32 4.83
CA THR A 214 28.80 4.67 4.39
C THR A 214 27.58 4.69 3.49
N GLN A 215 27.55 3.82 2.47
CA GLN A 215 26.41 3.71 1.55
C GLN A 215 25.12 3.30 2.28
N ALA A 216 25.20 2.36 3.23
CA ALA A 216 24.05 1.96 4.04
C ALA A 216 23.53 3.10 4.93
N THR A 217 24.45 3.87 5.54
CA THR A 217 24.09 5.02 6.39
C THR A 217 23.46 6.14 5.56
N MET A 218 24.03 6.45 4.40
CA MET A 218 23.48 7.44 3.46
C MET A 218 22.09 7.06 2.96
N SER A 219 21.86 5.77 2.66
CA SER A 219 20.54 5.28 2.25
C SER A 219 19.50 5.41 3.37
N ARG A 220 19.87 5.17 4.63
CA ARG A 220 18.98 5.32 5.78
C ARG A 220 18.63 6.77 6.06
N PHE A 221 19.63 7.65 6.00
CA PHE A 221 19.40 9.09 6.11
C PHE A 221 18.47 9.59 5.00
N GLY A 222 18.66 9.13 3.76
CA GLY A 222 17.77 9.44 2.64
C GLY A 222 16.32 8.99 2.87
N LEU A 223 16.11 7.79 3.43
CA LEU A 223 14.78 7.28 3.76
C LEU A 223 14.07 8.16 4.80
N PHE A 224 14.77 8.51 5.89
CA PHE A 224 14.23 9.36 6.94
C PHE A 224 13.94 10.77 6.42
N SER A 225 14.92 11.38 5.73
CA SER A 225 14.79 12.72 5.17
C SER A 225 13.63 12.81 4.18
N GLN A 226 13.46 11.82 3.30
CA GLN A 226 12.33 11.76 2.39
C GLN A 226 11.01 11.71 3.15
N ALA A 227 10.87 10.84 4.15
CA ALA A 227 9.61 10.67 4.86
C ALA A 227 9.23 11.94 5.65
N SER A 228 10.22 12.57 6.28
CA SER A 228 10.03 13.83 7.01
C SER A 228 9.67 14.99 6.07
N LEU A 229 10.37 15.16 4.95
CA LEU A 229 10.07 16.22 3.97
C LEU A 229 8.71 16.02 3.31
N GLN A 230 8.35 14.76 3.05
CA GLN A 230 7.05 14.41 2.49
C GLN A 230 5.92 14.70 3.47
N LEU A 231 6.07 14.32 4.75
CA LEU A 231 5.12 14.68 5.81
C LEU A 231 4.98 16.20 5.94
N LEU A 232 6.10 16.92 5.98
CA LEU A 232 6.13 18.37 6.07
C LEU A 232 5.36 19.01 4.89
N THR A 233 5.60 18.54 3.67
CA THR A 233 4.91 19.01 2.47
C THR A 233 3.41 18.74 2.53
N SER A 234 2.99 17.54 2.97
CA SER A 234 1.58 17.20 3.15
C SER A 234 0.90 18.07 4.22
N LEU A 235 1.60 18.39 5.31
CA LEU A 235 1.10 19.28 6.37
C LEU A 235 0.98 20.73 5.89
N PHE A 236 1.94 21.24 5.12
CA PHE A 236 1.85 22.58 4.52
C PHE A 236 0.67 22.69 3.55
N LEU A 237 0.50 21.71 2.67
CA LEU A 237 -0.65 21.65 1.77
C LEU A 237 -1.98 21.58 2.51
N LEU A 238 -2.05 20.79 3.58
CA LEU A 238 -3.22 20.74 4.44
C LEU A 238 -3.49 22.10 5.10
N GLY A 239 -2.43 22.78 5.55
CA GLY A 239 -2.49 24.13 6.11
C GLY A 239 -3.05 25.16 5.12
N ASP A 240 -2.63 25.11 3.85
CA ASP A 240 -3.14 26.00 2.80
C ASP A 240 -4.65 25.80 2.56
N ILE A 241 -5.13 24.55 2.56
CA ILE A 241 -6.57 24.24 2.42
C ILE A 241 -7.36 24.70 3.66
N MET A 242 -6.80 24.46 4.85
CA MET A 242 -7.51 24.81 6.08
C MET A 242 -7.42 26.30 6.43
N GLY A 243 -6.51 27.06 5.82
CA GLY A 243 -6.28 28.48 6.11
C GLY A 243 -7.52 29.36 5.97
N GLU A 244 -8.41 29.07 5.02
CA GLU A 244 -9.69 29.79 4.89
C GLU A 244 -10.64 29.48 6.05
N LYS A 245 -10.76 28.20 6.45
CA LYS A 245 -11.59 27.79 7.61
C LYS A 245 -11.02 28.27 8.95
N TRP A 246 -9.71 28.40 9.07
CA TRP A 246 -9.04 28.84 10.31
C TRP A 246 -9.29 30.33 10.60
N LYS A 247 -9.61 31.10 9.56
CA LYS A 247 -9.90 32.54 9.66
C LYS A 247 -11.25 32.84 10.30
N ASP A 248 -12.22 31.93 10.14
CA ASP A 248 -13.61 32.11 10.59
C ASP A 248 -13.87 31.57 12.00
N SER A 249 -12.91 30.89 12.65
CA SER A 249 -13.09 30.31 14.00
C SER A 249 -11.78 30.20 14.79
N PRO A 250 -11.14 31.33 15.18
CA PRO A 250 -9.92 31.31 16.00
C PRO A 250 -10.12 30.71 17.40
N SER A 251 -11.36 30.60 17.89
CA SER A 251 -11.70 30.11 19.24
C SER A 251 -11.83 28.59 19.38
N GLN A 252 -11.80 27.82 18.29
CA GLN A 252 -11.94 26.34 18.31
C GLN A 252 -10.59 25.59 18.34
N LEU A 253 -9.47 26.32 18.34
CA LEU A 253 -8.12 25.74 18.38
C LEU A 253 -7.66 25.54 19.84
N TRP A 254 -8.22 24.52 20.51
CA TRP A 254 -7.84 24.12 21.87
C TRP A 254 -6.37 23.68 22.06
N ILE A 255 -5.62 23.56 20.96
CA ILE A 255 -4.30 22.89 20.95
C ILE A 255 -3.11 23.83 21.20
N LEU A 256 -3.33 25.14 21.25
CA LEU A 256 -2.27 26.14 21.49
C LEU A 256 -2.52 27.01 22.72
N ASN A 257 -3.42 26.62 23.63
CA ASN A 257 -3.65 27.35 24.89
C ASN A 257 -3.00 26.63 26.10
N PRO A 258 -1.72 26.91 26.41
CA PRO A 258 -1.04 26.29 27.54
C PRO A 258 -1.64 26.67 28.92
N LYS A 259 -2.58 27.63 28.99
CA LYS A 259 -3.18 28.04 30.28
C LYS A 259 -4.21 27.05 30.85
N ARG A 260 -4.62 26.01 30.12
CA ARG A 260 -5.50 24.96 30.66
C ARG A 260 -4.79 23.71 31.18
N LEU A 261 -3.46 23.63 31.04
CA LEU A 261 -2.64 22.56 31.63
C LEU A 261 -2.19 22.86 33.08
N LEU A 262 -2.56 24.02 33.64
CA LEU A 262 -2.15 24.46 34.98
C LEU A 262 -3.32 24.64 35.96
N VAL A 263 -4.52 24.14 35.63
CA VAL A 263 -5.57 23.99 36.64
C VAL A 263 -5.41 22.62 37.27
N ARG A 264 -4.74 22.66 38.42
CA ARG A 264 -4.58 21.60 39.40
C ARG A 264 -5.94 21.28 40.01
N GLU A 265 -6.54 20.14 39.65
CA GLU A 265 -7.51 19.46 40.51
C GLU A 265 -6.76 18.44 41.35
N THR A 266 -6.27 18.90 42.49
CA THR A 266 -5.92 18.07 43.63
C THR A 266 -7.21 17.70 44.36
N ASP A 267 -7.44 16.40 44.46
CA ASP A 267 -8.05 15.66 45.57
C ASP A 267 -9.36 16.18 46.17
N GLU A 268 -10.47 15.48 45.90
CA GLU A 268 -11.29 14.93 46.98
C GLU A 268 -12.15 13.73 46.51
N GLU A 269 -12.39 12.80 47.43
CA GLU A 269 -13.22 11.58 47.30
C GLU A 269 -12.56 10.29 46.81
N THR A 270 -11.46 9.93 47.49
CA THR A 270 -11.29 8.54 47.92
C THR A 270 -12.04 8.33 49.23
N ARG A 271 -13.11 7.52 49.18
CA ARG A 271 -13.68 6.63 50.23
C ARG A 271 -15.20 6.70 50.15
N HIS A 272 -15.82 5.71 49.53
CA HIS A 272 -16.65 4.75 50.26
C HIS A 272 -17.24 3.73 49.26
N LEU A 273 -17.21 2.45 49.67
CA LEU A 273 -17.91 1.28 49.11
C LEU A 273 -17.14 0.52 48.01
N VAL A 274 -16.16 -0.30 48.38
CA VAL A 274 -16.33 -1.73 48.77
C VAL A 274 -16.33 -2.68 47.56
N GLY A 275 -15.26 -3.47 47.50
CA GLY A 275 -15.33 -4.90 47.16
C GLY A 275 -15.20 -5.29 45.69
N GLY A 276 -14.14 -6.05 45.38
CA GLY A 276 -14.15 -6.93 44.21
C GLY A 276 -12.82 -7.11 43.51
N SER A 277 -11.88 -7.82 44.14
CA SER A 277 -10.75 -8.45 43.47
C SER A 277 -11.25 -9.59 42.58
N HIS A 278 -10.90 -9.61 41.29
CA HIS A 278 -10.85 -10.81 40.44
C HIS A 278 -9.86 -10.50 39.30
N GLN A 279 -8.57 -10.82 39.42
CA GLN A 279 -7.93 -12.14 39.30
C GLN A 279 -8.17 -12.82 37.95
N TYR A 280 -7.09 -12.78 37.15
CA TYR A 280 -6.77 -13.64 36.02
C TYR A 280 -7.08 -15.11 36.35
N ASN A 281 -7.87 -15.79 35.52
CA ASN A 281 -7.99 -17.24 35.58
C ASN A 281 -7.61 -17.88 34.24
N CYS A 282 -6.53 -18.65 34.35
CA CYS A 282 -6.04 -19.64 33.42
C CYS A 282 -7.00 -20.83 33.37
N TYR A 283 -6.96 -21.54 32.25
CA TYR A 283 -7.67 -22.75 31.90
C TYR A 283 -7.88 -23.74 33.06
N ASN A 284 -9.14 -24.16 33.25
CA ASN A 284 -9.48 -25.35 34.01
C ASN A 284 -9.34 -26.59 33.13
N ALA A 285 -8.61 -27.58 33.65
CA ALA A 285 -8.66 -28.96 33.22
C ALA A 285 -10.07 -29.52 33.45
N ILE A 286 -10.59 -30.24 32.46
CA ILE A 286 -11.73 -31.15 32.63
C ILE A 286 -11.20 -32.54 32.30
N GLU A 287 -11.05 -33.36 33.34
CA GLU A 287 -11.06 -34.82 33.19
C GLU A 287 -12.48 -35.25 32.83
N SER A 288 -12.59 -36.05 31.77
CA SER A 288 -13.74 -36.91 31.56
C SER A 288 -13.22 -38.30 31.22
N THR A 289 -13.46 -39.22 32.16
CA THR A 289 -13.34 -40.66 31.98
C THR A 289 -14.54 -41.19 31.20
N GLY A 290 -14.31 -41.91 30.11
CA GLY A 290 -15.34 -42.62 29.35
C GLY A 290 -14.71 -43.41 28.20
N ASP A 291 -14.74 -44.73 28.35
CA ASP A 291 -14.03 -45.78 27.62
C ASP A 291 -14.57 -46.05 26.19
N LEU A 292 -13.80 -46.85 25.42
CA LEU A 292 -14.14 -47.67 24.23
C LEU A 292 -13.67 -47.19 22.83
N ASP A 293 -12.57 -47.80 22.39
CA ASP A 293 -12.24 -48.30 21.03
C ASP A 293 -12.56 -47.45 19.78
N ALA A 294 -11.67 -46.49 19.50
CA ALA A 294 -10.92 -46.31 18.25
C ALA A 294 -10.01 -45.08 18.46
N PRO A 295 -8.77 -45.00 17.91
CA PRO A 295 -7.95 -43.81 18.07
C PRO A 295 -8.52 -42.67 17.20
N ARG A 296 -9.57 -42.00 17.70
CA ARG A 296 -10.07 -40.74 17.16
C ARG A 296 -8.99 -39.70 17.46
N ARG A 297 -8.13 -39.44 16.48
CA ARG A 297 -7.13 -38.38 16.57
C ARG A 297 -7.81 -37.06 16.27
N ASP A 298 -7.75 -36.11 17.19
CA ASP A 298 -8.25 -34.76 16.93
C ASP A 298 -7.21 -33.94 16.17
N CYS A 299 -7.67 -33.02 15.33
CA CYS A 299 -6.76 -32.10 14.64
C CYS A 299 -6.05 -31.20 15.65
N TRP A 300 -4.72 -31.25 15.77
CA TRP A 300 -4.01 -30.44 16.78
C TRP A 300 -4.11 -28.91 16.57
N VAL A 301 -4.60 -28.45 15.42
CA VAL A 301 -4.81 -27.02 15.12
C VAL A 301 -6.21 -26.55 15.52
N CYS A 302 -7.25 -27.33 15.25
CA CYS A 302 -8.64 -26.91 15.49
C CYS A 302 -9.39 -27.72 16.54
N TYR A 303 -8.76 -28.77 17.08
CA TYR A 303 -9.30 -29.68 18.10
C TYR A 303 -10.68 -30.25 17.75
N ASP A 304 -10.94 -30.41 16.45
CA ASP A 304 -12.19 -30.90 15.90
C ASP A 304 -11.85 -32.00 14.90
N ASN A 305 -12.54 -33.13 14.97
CA ASN A 305 -12.37 -34.32 14.12
C ASN A 305 -13.57 -34.54 13.18
N GLU A 306 -14.70 -33.87 13.44
CA GLU A 306 -15.93 -34.01 12.65
C GLU A 306 -16.03 -32.96 11.54
N ARG A 307 -15.08 -32.02 11.51
CA ARG A 307 -14.99 -30.94 10.54
C ARG A 307 -14.71 -31.42 9.11
N THR A 308 -15.73 -31.43 8.26
CA THR A 308 -15.62 -31.86 6.85
C THR A 308 -15.22 -30.76 5.85
N ASP A 309 -15.27 -29.48 6.24
CA ASP A 309 -14.95 -28.33 5.36
C ASP A 309 -13.44 -27.99 5.30
N ALA A 310 -12.59 -28.67 6.07
CA ALA A 310 -11.14 -28.40 6.19
C ALA A 310 -10.24 -29.43 5.47
N GLY A 311 -10.82 -30.30 4.63
CA GLY A 311 -10.11 -31.36 3.93
C GLY A 311 -9.78 -32.57 4.82
N PRO A 312 -9.23 -33.66 4.24
CA PRO A 312 -9.00 -34.90 4.96
C PRO A 312 -7.94 -34.72 6.05
N MET A 313 -8.05 -35.55 7.10
CA MET A 313 -7.04 -35.60 8.16
C MET A 313 -5.80 -36.36 7.68
N ILE A 314 -4.65 -35.73 7.82
CA ILE A 314 -3.35 -36.23 7.36
C ILE A 314 -2.35 -36.32 8.52
N LEU A 315 -1.37 -37.20 8.36
CA LEU A 315 -0.13 -37.27 9.14
C LEU A 315 0.99 -36.64 8.29
N PRO A 316 1.34 -35.37 8.53
CA PRO A 316 2.29 -34.63 7.68
C PRO A 316 3.75 -34.86 8.07
N CYS A 317 4.00 -35.46 9.25
CA CYS A 317 5.33 -35.72 9.80
C CYS A 317 5.31 -36.97 10.71
N GLN A 318 6.48 -37.41 11.19
CA GLN A 318 6.64 -38.60 12.02
C GLN A 318 6.40 -38.38 13.53
N CYS A 319 5.73 -37.28 13.91
CA CYS A 319 5.33 -37.07 15.30
C CYS A 319 4.37 -38.18 15.78
N LYS A 320 4.46 -38.53 17.07
CA LYS A 320 3.61 -39.53 17.72
C LYS A 320 2.64 -38.84 18.69
N GLY A 321 1.52 -39.49 19.01
CA GLY A 321 0.48 -38.96 19.88
C GLY A 321 -0.43 -37.93 19.21
N ASP A 322 -1.06 -37.08 20.02
CA ASP A 322 -2.14 -36.16 19.61
C ASP A 322 -1.66 -35.03 18.69
N VAL A 323 -0.35 -34.73 18.72
CA VAL A 323 0.28 -33.71 17.86
C VAL A 323 0.56 -34.18 16.43
N ALA A 324 0.20 -35.42 16.09
CA ALA A 324 0.52 -36.03 14.81
C ALA A 324 -0.53 -35.75 13.71
N ALA A 325 -1.81 -35.64 14.07
CA ALA A 325 -2.91 -35.60 13.11
C ALA A 325 -3.46 -34.18 12.90
N VAL A 326 -3.68 -33.79 11.65
CA VAL A 326 -4.15 -32.44 11.30
C VAL A 326 -4.95 -32.47 10.01
N HIS A 327 -5.96 -31.62 9.89
CA HIS A 327 -6.63 -31.41 8.61
C HIS A 327 -5.70 -30.76 7.59
N HIS A 328 -5.81 -31.19 6.34
CA HIS A 328 -5.01 -30.67 5.23
C HIS A 328 -5.05 -29.14 5.14
N ASP A 329 -6.24 -28.54 5.20
CA ASP A 329 -6.38 -27.07 5.10
C ASP A 329 -5.99 -26.34 6.39
N CYS A 330 -6.12 -26.99 7.56
CA CYS A 330 -5.66 -26.43 8.84
C CYS A 330 -4.14 -26.27 8.87
N LEU A 331 -3.41 -27.33 8.49
CA LEU A 331 -1.95 -27.29 8.40
C LEU A 331 -1.48 -26.25 7.39
N LYS A 332 -2.16 -26.17 6.25
CA LYS A 332 -1.84 -25.24 5.18
C LYS A 332 -2.03 -23.77 5.57
N ARG A 333 -3.13 -23.44 6.26
CA ARG A 333 -3.35 -22.10 6.84
C ARG A 333 -2.27 -21.77 7.85
N TRP A 334 -1.96 -22.70 8.76
CA TRP A 334 -0.92 -22.53 9.77
C TRP A 334 0.47 -22.30 9.16
N LEU A 335 0.82 -23.01 8.09
CA LEU A 335 2.08 -22.80 7.36
C LEU A 335 2.12 -21.43 6.66
N ILE A 336 1.00 -20.99 6.07
CA ILE A 336 0.91 -19.67 5.42
C ILE A 336 1.04 -18.54 6.43
N GLU A 337 0.41 -18.66 7.59
CA GLU A 337 0.45 -17.67 8.67
C GLU A 337 1.83 -17.65 9.34
N SER A 338 2.39 -18.81 9.68
CA SER A 338 3.73 -18.92 10.27
C SER A 338 4.87 -18.51 9.32
N SER A 339 4.68 -18.62 8.00
CA SER A 339 5.65 -18.12 7.01
C SER A 339 5.84 -16.61 7.03
N VAL A 340 4.87 -15.86 7.56
CA VAL A 340 4.95 -14.40 7.70
C VAL A 340 5.87 -14.02 8.87
N ASP A 341 5.84 -14.79 9.95
CA ASP A 341 6.54 -14.47 11.20
C ASP A 341 7.93 -15.12 11.30
N SER A 342 8.21 -16.19 10.55
CA SER A 342 9.46 -16.96 10.65
C SER A 342 9.96 -17.35 9.26
N GLY A 343 10.85 -16.52 8.70
CA GLY A 343 11.47 -16.76 7.40
C GLY A 343 12.25 -18.09 7.33
N SER A 344 12.17 -18.76 6.17
CA SER A 344 12.83 -20.02 5.75
C SER A 344 12.57 -21.31 6.55
N ASP A 345 12.23 -21.27 7.84
CA ASP A 345 12.00 -22.48 8.66
C ASP A 345 10.54 -22.93 8.75
N SER A 346 9.61 -22.23 8.09
CA SER A 346 8.18 -22.55 8.10
C SER A 346 7.84 -23.92 7.49
N HIS A 347 8.68 -24.47 6.61
CA HIS A 347 8.39 -25.74 5.92
C HIS A 347 8.83 -27.00 6.68
N LYS A 348 9.26 -26.88 7.94
CA LYS A 348 9.67 -28.01 8.79
C LYS A 348 8.78 -28.11 10.01
N CYS A 349 8.54 -29.33 10.47
CA CYS A 349 7.88 -29.56 11.75
C CYS A 349 8.76 -29.02 12.89
N LYS A 350 8.21 -28.17 13.75
CA LYS A 350 8.95 -27.62 14.91
C LYS A 350 9.26 -28.66 15.99
N VAL A 351 8.52 -29.77 16.01
CA VAL A 351 8.66 -30.82 17.03
C VAL A 351 9.69 -31.86 16.59
N CYS A 352 9.55 -32.43 15.39
CA CYS A 352 10.44 -33.50 14.90
C CYS A 352 11.50 -33.02 13.89
N GLY A 353 11.46 -31.75 13.46
CA GLY A 353 12.41 -31.20 12.48
C GLY A 353 12.20 -31.67 11.04
N GLN A 354 11.26 -32.58 10.78
CA GLN A 354 11.03 -33.14 9.44
C GLN A 354 10.43 -32.12 8.48
N GLU A 355 10.95 -32.05 7.26
CA GLU A 355 10.46 -31.16 6.20
C GLU A 355 9.14 -31.67 5.61
N TYR A 356 8.15 -30.79 5.51
CA TYR A 356 6.85 -31.08 4.91
C TYR A 356 6.98 -31.20 3.39
N LYS A 357 6.51 -32.31 2.82
CA LYS A 357 6.53 -32.51 1.36
C LYS A 357 5.41 -31.72 0.70
N LEU A 358 5.77 -30.68 -0.06
CA LEU A 358 4.83 -29.82 -0.78
C LEU A 358 4.75 -30.23 -2.26
N ALA A 359 3.57 -30.60 -2.73
CA ALA A 359 3.27 -30.70 -4.15
C ALA A 359 2.71 -29.35 -4.63
N THR A 360 3.43 -28.69 -5.54
CA THR A 360 2.94 -27.45 -6.15
C THR A 360 2.21 -27.82 -7.44
N GLY A 361 0.88 -27.94 -7.38
CA GLY A 361 0.06 -28.15 -8.56
C GLY A 361 0.03 -26.90 -9.44
N ARG A 362 0.30 -27.03 -10.74
CA ARG A 362 0.09 -25.95 -11.72
C ARG A 362 -1.40 -25.84 -12.05
N THR A 363 -2.22 -25.45 -11.08
CA THR A 363 -3.65 -25.20 -11.34
C THR A 363 -3.84 -23.76 -11.81
N TRP A 364 -4.56 -23.61 -12.92
CA TRP A 364 -4.90 -22.34 -13.55
C TRP A 364 -5.83 -21.55 -12.61
N LEU A 365 -5.44 -20.30 -12.26
CA LEU A 365 -6.06 -19.43 -11.24
C LEU A 365 -7.60 -19.29 -11.23
N PRO A 366 -8.34 -19.38 -12.35
CA PRO A 366 -9.79 -19.14 -12.39
C PRO A 366 -10.67 -20.25 -11.80
N SER A 367 -10.19 -21.48 -11.64
CA SER A 367 -11.07 -22.62 -11.33
C SER A 367 -11.59 -22.67 -9.87
N GLY A 368 -11.07 -21.81 -8.98
CA GLY A 368 -11.46 -21.76 -7.56
C GLY A 368 -12.34 -20.56 -7.17
N LEU A 369 -12.74 -19.70 -8.13
CA LEU A 369 -13.53 -18.51 -7.82
C LEU A 369 -15.03 -18.81 -7.87
N THR A 370 -15.70 -18.68 -6.73
CA THR A 370 -17.17 -18.77 -6.63
C THR A 370 -17.82 -17.71 -7.51
N VAL A 371 -18.85 -18.05 -8.30
CA VAL A 371 -19.60 -17.13 -9.20
C VAL A 371 -19.99 -15.82 -8.51
N ARG A 372 -20.31 -15.89 -7.22
CA ARG A 372 -20.62 -14.74 -6.35
C ARG A 372 -19.54 -13.65 -6.36
N HIS A 373 -18.25 -14.00 -6.35
CA HIS A 373 -17.16 -13.03 -6.33
C HIS A 373 -17.01 -12.33 -7.69
N TRP A 374 -17.15 -13.07 -8.79
CA TRP A 374 -17.12 -12.50 -10.14
C TRP A 374 -18.28 -11.53 -10.39
N VAL A 375 -19.48 -11.90 -9.98
CA VAL A 375 -20.66 -11.01 -10.05
C VAL A 375 -20.43 -9.76 -9.21
N GLN A 376 -19.94 -9.91 -7.97
CA GLN A 376 -19.65 -8.77 -7.09
C GLN A 376 -18.58 -7.84 -7.65
N THR A 377 -17.48 -8.37 -8.21
CA THR A 377 -16.42 -7.55 -8.84
C THR A 377 -16.94 -6.83 -10.08
N THR A 378 -17.75 -7.50 -10.91
CA THR A 378 -18.34 -6.90 -12.11
C THR A 378 -19.30 -5.76 -11.76
N LEU A 379 -20.12 -5.93 -10.72
CA LEU A 379 -21.04 -4.90 -10.24
C LEU A 379 -20.28 -3.68 -9.69
N ILE A 380 -19.21 -3.88 -8.92
CA ILE A 380 -18.37 -2.79 -8.39
C ILE A 380 -17.74 -1.99 -9.55
N LEU A 381 -17.17 -2.67 -10.55
CA LEU A 381 -16.55 -2.00 -11.70
C LEU A 381 -17.58 -1.24 -12.55
N SER A 382 -18.77 -1.79 -12.73
CA SER A 382 -19.90 -1.10 -13.39
C SER A 382 -20.27 0.19 -12.64
N MET A 383 -20.33 0.14 -11.31
CA MET A 383 -20.67 1.30 -10.48
C MET A 383 -19.57 2.38 -10.50
N MET A 384 -18.30 1.99 -10.57
CA MET A 384 -17.18 2.93 -10.73
C MET A 384 -17.15 3.62 -12.10
N ILE A 385 -17.66 2.98 -13.15
CA ILE A 385 -17.73 3.62 -14.48
C ILE A 385 -19.00 4.46 -14.58
N GLY A 386 -20.12 3.97 -14.04
CA GLY A 386 -21.42 4.64 -14.11
C GLY A 386 -21.51 5.92 -13.26
N ALA A 387 -20.89 5.97 -12.08
CA ALA A 387 -21.00 7.13 -11.19
C ALA A 387 -20.37 8.41 -11.78
N PRO A 388 -19.16 8.40 -12.37
CA PRO A 388 -18.60 9.57 -13.06
C PRO A 388 -19.44 10.01 -14.27
N ILE A 389 -19.98 9.06 -15.04
CA ILE A 389 -20.86 9.35 -16.18
C ILE A 389 -22.15 10.00 -15.71
N GLY A 390 -22.75 9.50 -14.62
CA GLY A 390 -23.95 10.07 -14.01
C GLY A 390 -23.73 11.50 -13.51
N VAL A 391 -22.61 11.76 -12.84
CA VAL A 391 -22.22 13.11 -12.40
C VAL A 391 -22.04 14.05 -13.60
N TYR A 392 -21.38 13.58 -14.66
CA TYR A 392 -21.20 14.35 -15.88
C TYR A 392 -22.54 14.74 -16.52
N LEU A 393 -23.48 13.79 -16.64
CA LEU A 393 -24.83 14.06 -17.16
C LEU A 393 -25.61 15.04 -16.28
N VAL A 394 -25.53 14.92 -14.95
CA VAL A 394 -26.18 15.87 -14.02
C VAL A 394 -25.57 17.27 -14.13
N CYS A 395 -24.27 17.38 -14.35
CA CYS A 395 -23.59 18.68 -14.53
C CYS A 395 -24.06 19.42 -15.80
N LEU A 396 -24.49 18.69 -16.83
CA LEU A 396 -25.06 19.25 -18.08
C LEU A 396 -26.49 19.81 -17.90
N THR A 397 -27.19 19.45 -16.82
CA THR A 397 -28.54 19.97 -16.55
C THR A 397 -28.50 21.35 -15.90
N SER A 398 -29.57 22.13 -16.08
CA SER A 398 -29.76 23.46 -15.48
C SER A 398 -30.26 23.40 -14.03
N ILE A 399 -29.69 22.51 -13.22
CA ILE A 399 -30.00 22.37 -11.79
C ILE A 399 -29.18 23.37 -10.95
N SER A 400 -29.68 23.73 -9.76
CA SER A 400 -28.99 24.61 -8.83
C SER A 400 -27.57 24.11 -8.47
N PRO A 401 -26.60 25.02 -8.29
CA PRO A 401 -25.20 24.66 -8.04
C PRO A 401 -25.02 23.88 -6.72
N ALA A 402 -25.85 24.13 -5.72
CA ALA A 402 -25.81 23.41 -4.44
C ALA A 402 -26.11 21.92 -4.61
N VAL A 403 -27.07 21.56 -5.47
CA VAL A 403 -27.41 20.16 -5.75
C VAL A 403 -26.32 19.48 -6.56
N LYS A 404 -25.67 20.19 -7.50
CA LYS A 404 -24.51 19.67 -8.24
C LYS A 404 -23.36 19.30 -7.30
N ILE A 405 -23.04 20.17 -6.34
CA ILE A 405 -21.99 19.92 -5.34
C ILE A 405 -22.33 18.70 -4.47
N LEU A 406 -23.59 18.58 -4.03
CA LEU A 406 -24.05 17.43 -3.26
C LEU A 406 -23.91 16.12 -4.06
N VAL A 407 -24.30 16.11 -5.34
CA VAL A 407 -24.20 14.94 -6.21
C VAL A 407 -22.74 14.54 -6.46
N ILE A 408 -21.85 15.51 -6.69
CA ILE A 408 -20.41 15.26 -6.82
C ILE A 408 -19.85 14.66 -5.52
N GLY A 409 -20.21 15.22 -4.36
CA GLY A 409 -19.78 14.71 -3.06
C GLY A 409 -20.22 13.27 -2.80
N LEU A 410 -21.49 12.95 -3.10
CA LEU A 410 -22.02 11.59 -2.95
C LEU A 410 -21.35 10.59 -3.90
N ALA A 411 -21.06 10.99 -5.14
CA ALA A 411 -20.35 10.15 -6.11
C ALA A 411 -18.91 9.85 -5.69
N VAL A 412 -18.21 10.81 -5.08
CA VAL A 412 -16.84 10.61 -4.56
C VAL A 412 -16.84 9.63 -3.39
N VAL A 413 -17.82 9.75 -2.48
CA VAL A 413 -17.97 8.79 -1.36
C VAL A 413 -18.27 7.39 -1.90
N LEU A 414 -19.16 7.28 -2.89
CA LEU A 414 -19.48 6.02 -3.55
C LEU A 414 -18.24 5.37 -4.20
N GLU A 415 -17.43 6.17 -4.92
CA GLU A 415 -16.17 5.71 -5.52
C GLU A 415 -15.16 5.23 -4.49
N TYR A 416 -14.99 5.96 -3.38
CA TYR A 416 -14.11 5.53 -2.31
C TYR A 416 -14.56 4.20 -1.69
N VAL A 417 -15.87 4.02 -1.48
CA VAL A 417 -16.44 2.76 -0.99
C VAL A 417 -16.23 1.63 -2.01
N CYS A 418 -16.44 1.88 -3.31
CA CYS A 418 -16.13 0.92 -4.38
C CYS A 418 -14.67 0.46 -4.34
N LEU A 419 -13.73 1.41 -4.23
CA LEU A 419 -12.30 1.11 -4.17
C LEU A 419 -11.94 0.27 -2.94
N ARG A 420 -12.50 0.60 -1.76
CA ARG A 420 -12.33 -0.18 -0.53
C ARG A 420 -12.87 -1.61 -0.68
N LEU A 421 -14.08 -1.76 -1.24
CA LEU A 421 -14.72 -3.06 -1.48
C LEU A 421 -13.96 -3.89 -2.51
N LEU A 422 -13.46 -3.26 -3.58
CA LEU A 422 -12.62 -3.91 -4.59
C LEU A 422 -11.32 -4.41 -3.97
N GLY A 423 -10.67 -3.60 -3.12
CA GLY A 423 -9.46 -3.97 -2.39
C GLY A 423 -9.67 -5.18 -1.47
N PHE A 424 -10.76 -5.19 -0.69
CA PHE A 424 -11.09 -6.33 0.17
C PHE A 424 -11.40 -7.60 -0.63
N ASN A 425 -12.20 -7.49 -1.70
CA ASN A 425 -12.51 -8.61 -2.57
C ASN A 425 -11.26 -9.18 -3.27
N MET A 426 -10.35 -8.32 -3.73
CA MET A 426 -9.11 -8.79 -4.37
C MET A 426 -8.16 -9.45 -3.37
N LEU A 427 -8.09 -8.95 -2.13
CA LEU A 427 -7.29 -9.58 -1.07
C LEU A 427 -7.85 -10.95 -0.64
N LEU A 428 -9.18 -11.10 -0.61
CA LEU A 428 -9.86 -12.38 -0.38
C LEU A 428 -9.59 -13.38 -1.52
N VAL A 429 -9.70 -12.94 -2.77
CA VAL A 429 -9.40 -13.76 -3.95
C VAL A 429 -7.93 -14.19 -3.93
N TYR A 430 -7.02 -13.27 -3.62
CA TYR A 430 -5.59 -13.57 -3.50
C TYR A 430 -5.29 -14.60 -2.40
N ARG A 431 -5.87 -14.44 -1.20
CA ARG A 431 -5.73 -15.40 -0.09
C ARG A 431 -6.27 -16.78 -0.47
N ARG A 432 -7.45 -16.85 -1.11
CA ARG A 432 -8.03 -18.12 -1.58
C ARG A 432 -7.20 -18.77 -2.69
N ALA A 433 -6.73 -18.02 -3.67
CA ALA A 433 -5.88 -18.53 -4.74
C ALA A 433 -4.52 -19.05 -4.21
N ARG A 434 -3.95 -18.38 -3.21
CA ARG A 434 -2.76 -18.86 -2.49
C ARG A 434 -3.05 -20.14 -1.72
N LEU A 435 -4.25 -20.25 -1.13
CA LEU A 435 -4.75 -21.46 -0.47
C LEU A 435 -5.21 -22.55 -1.44
N THR A 436 -5.21 -22.41 -2.75
CA THR A 436 -5.54 -23.55 -3.66
C THR A 436 -4.31 -24.09 -4.37
N THR A 437 -3.22 -23.31 -4.43
CA THR A 437 -1.99 -23.65 -5.17
C THR A 437 -0.99 -24.50 -4.39
N MET A 438 -1.15 -24.64 -3.07
CA MET A 438 -0.26 -25.44 -2.22
C MET A 438 -0.96 -26.73 -1.81
N SER A 439 -0.56 -27.91 -2.27
CA SER A 439 -1.01 -29.18 -1.68
C SER A 439 0.11 -29.81 -0.87
N ILE A 440 -0.19 -30.20 0.38
CA ILE A 440 0.76 -30.87 1.26
C ILE A 440 0.54 -32.38 1.09
N VAL A 441 1.61 -33.13 0.88
CA VAL A 441 1.57 -34.58 0.80
C VAL A 441 1.71 -35.13 2.21
N GLY A 442 0.66 -35.77 2.73
CA GLY A 442 0.65 -36.44 4.04
C GLY A 442 -0.04 -37.79 3.96
N VAL A 443 0.27 -38.68 4.91
CA VAL A 443 -0.38 -40.00 4.95
C VAL A 443 -1.81 -39.84 5.47
N PRO A 444 -2.86 -40.28 4.74
CA PRO A 444 -4.23 -40.16 5.21
C PRO A 444 -4.45 -40.99 6.48
N VAL A 445 -5.17 -40.45 7.45
CA VAL A 445 -5.60 -41.20 8.63
C VAL A 445 -6.77 -42.09 8.20
N ALA A 446 -6.57 -43.41 8.23
CA ALA A 446 -7.64 -44.36 7.90
C ALA A 446 -8.75 -44.25 8.94
N THR A 447 -9.92 -43.74 8.53
CA THR A 447 -11.14 -43.79 9.32
C THR A 447 -11.53 -45.26 9.45
N SER A 448 -11.48 -45.80 10.66
CA SER A 448 -11.92 -47.17 10.94
C SER A 448 -13.41 -47.31 10.61
N LYS A 449 -13.74 -47.93 9.48
CA LYS A 449 -15.06 -48.53 9.26
C LYS A 449 -15.24 -49.68 10.27
N PRO A 450 -16.41 -49.84 10.91
CA PRO A 450 -16.68 -51.03 11.69
C PRO A 450 -16.59 -52.28 10.79
N LEU A 451 -15.92 -53.32 11.27
CA LEU A 451 -15.79 -54.60 10.57
C LEU A 451 -17.17 -55.16 10.21
N GLY A 452 -17.39 -55.38 8.91
CA GLY A 452 -18.40 -56.28 8.36
C GLY A 452 -17.71 -57.29 7.45
N GLU A 453 -18.19 -58.52 7.49
CA GLU A 453 -17.54 -59.78 7.10
C GLU A 453 -16.95 -59.92 5.67
N SER A 454 -16.00 -60.86 5.61
CA SER A 454 -15.30 -61.59 4.52
C SER A 454 -15.82 -61.53 3.06
N HIS A 455 -14.90 -61.27 2.11
CA HIS A 455 -14.33 -62.26 1.17
C HIS A 455 -13.22 -61.60 0.28
N PRO A 456 -12.25 -62.35 -0.27
CA PRO A 456 -11.11 -61.80 -1.00
C PRO A 456 -11.39 -61.72 -2.50
N THR A 457 -10.94 -60.65 -3.17
CA THR A 457 -10.58 -60.67 -4.61
C THR A 457 -9.75 -59.44 -4.98
N SER A 458 -8.83 -59.69 -5.90
CA SER A 458 -7.75 -58.86 -6.45
C SER A 458 -8.22 -57.71 -7.34
N GLU A 459 -7.56 -56.55 -7.26
CA GLU A 459 -6.88 -55.80 -8.35
C GLU A 459 -6.59 -54.32 -7.96
N PRO A 460 -5.54 -53.69 -8.53
CA PRO A 460 -5.20 -52.29 -8.26
C PRO A 460 -5.98 -51.36 -9.20
N VAL A 461 -6.65 -50.34 -8.65
CA VAL A 461 -7.30 -49.28 -9.45
C VAL A 461 -6.57 -47.96 -9.26
N ASP A 462 -5.91 -47.53 -10.34
CA ASP A 462 -5.42 -46.18 -10.58
C ASP A 462 -6.59 -45.18 -10.59
N ILE A 463 -6.48 -44.08 -9.85
CA ILE A 463 -7.41 -42.95 -9.97
C ILE A 463 -6.60 -41.70 -10.31
N THR A 464 -6.33 -41.54 -11.61
CA THR A 464 -6.24 -40.23 -12.23
C THR A 464 -7.58 -39.88 -12.88
N THR A 465 -7.93 -38.60 -12.80
CA THR A 465 -9.04 -37.89 -13.48
C THR A 465 -10.41 -37.88 -12.79
N ALA A 466 -10.74 -36.72 -12.21
CA ALA A 466 -11.77 -35.81 -12.74
C ALA A 466 -11.57 -34.41 -12.12
#